data_AF-A0A7S4HLW8-F1
#
_entry.id   AF-A0A7S4HLW8-F1
#
_cell.length_a   1.000
_cell.length_b   1.000
_cell.length_c   1.000
_cell.angle_alpha   90.00
_cell.angle_beta   90.00
_cell.angle_gamma   90.00
#
_symmetry.space_group_name_H-M   'P 1'
#
loop_
_entity.id
_entity.type
_entity.pdbx_description
1 polymer ?
#
loop_
_entity_poly.entity_id
_entity_poly.type
_entity_poly.pdbx_seq_one_letter_code
_entity_poly.pdbx_strand_id
1 'polypeptide(L)'
;DGIDRLVPSTFSILQRLCQDRECTLFDGTQLVRRDRFDVMLATYSVAELHEKHIFPVHPAFRIIALANLPSPSSQWLTSEVIPMFHFHYMIPYTIPEATEVLRCLFPELSLEQYIKPLLQLDDQLRSKANEQTTGTVWRGFTFRQLLRLCKRWTTYPLSVEDLNELQKAGSDTESSNAEDLHLLHEIVHAGFMSDHMER
;
A
#
# COMPACT_ATOMS: atom_id res chain seq x y z
N ASP A 1 1.25 -7.93 -4.93
CA ASP A 1 1.16 -7.25 -3.63
C ASP A 1 1.10 -8.30 -2.52
N GLY A 2 1.67 -8.03 -1.35
CA GLY A 2 1.64 -8.93 -0.19
C GLY A 2 2.57 -10.14 -0.25
N ILE A 3 3.76 -10.02 -0.86
CA ILE A 3 4.71 -11.15 -0.94
C ILE A 3 5.17 -11.62 0.46
N ASP A 4 5.12 -10.74 1.46
CA ASP A 4 5.40 -10.99 2.88
C ASP A 4 4.43 -11.97 3.55
N ARG A 5 3.30 -12.28 2.90
CA ARG A 5 2.27 -13.21 3.41
C ARG A 5 2.33 -14.58 2.76
N LEU A 6 3.23 -14.78 1.81
CA LEU A 6 3.37 -16.06 1.12
C LEU A 6 4.00 -17.11 2.03
N VAL A 7 3.57 -18.36 1.85
CA VAL A 7 4.19 -19.52 2.49
C VAL A 7 5.58 -19.72 1.87
N PRO A 8 6.62 -20.07 2.66
CA PRO A 8 7.98 -20.29 2.17
C PRO A 8 8.08 -21.17 0.91
N SER A 9 7.29 -22.25 0.83
CA SER A 9 7.27 -23.16 -0.33
C SER A 9 6.84 -22.50 -1.65
N THR A 10 6.08 -21.40 -1.59
CA THR A 10 5.64 -20.67 -2.78
C THR A 10 6.79 -19.88 -3.40
N PHE A 11 7.77 -19.45 -2.60
CA PHE A 11 8.95 -18.74 -3.12
C PHE A 11 9.78 -19.62 -4.04
N SER A 12 9.87 -20.93 -3.79
CA SER A 12 10.60 -21.85 -4.68
C SER A 12 10.04 -21.88 -6.11
N ILE A 13 8.72 -21.73 -6.25
CA ILE A 13 8.06 -21.64 -7.57
C ILE A 13 8.36 -20.29 -8.21
N LEU A 14 8.25 -19.22 -7.43
CA LEU A 14 8.55 -17.86 -7.90
C LEU A 14 10.02 -17.68 -8.27
N GLN A 15 10.93 -18.41 -7.62
CA GLN A 15 12.37 -18.31 -7.85
C GLN A 15 12.73 -18.60 -9.30
N ARG A 16 12.20 -19.68 -9.89
CA ARG A 16 12.43 -20.01 -11.31
C ARG A 16 11.90 -18.91 -12.24
N LEU A 17 10.76 -18.33 -11.91
CA LEU A 17 10.20 -17.24 -12.72
C LEU A 17 11.00 -15.93 -12.56
N CYS A 18 11.50 -15.62 -11.36
CA CYS A 18 12.24 -14.39 -11.08
C CYS A 18 13.67 -14.43 -11.63
N GLN A 19 14.37 -15.55 -11.43
CA GLN A 19 15.78 -15.72 -11.81
C GLN A 19 15.92 -16.18 -13.27
N ASP A 20 15.24 -17.26 -13.62
CA ASP A 20 15.40 -17.90 -14.93
C ASP A 20 14.38 -17.43 -15.97
N ARG A 21 13.31 -16.72 -15.54
CA ARG A 21 12.13 -16.43 -16.38
C ARG A 21 11.50 -17.70 -16.95
N GLU A 22 11.42 -18.73 -16.11
CA GLU A 22 10.79 -20.01 -16.44
C GLU A 22 9.62 -20.31 -15.51
N CYS A 23 8.53 -20.82 -16.08
CA CYS A 23 7.37 -21.25 -15.29
C CYS A 23 6.60 -22.34 -16.04
N THR A 24 6.16 -23.37 -15.30
CA THR A 24 5.24 -24.38 -15.81
C THR A 24 3.86 -24.10 -15.22
N LEU A 25 2.88 -23.89 -16.09
CA LEU A 25 1.49 -23.69 -15.73
C LEU A 25 0.78 -25.02 -15.52
N PHE A 26 -0.37 -24.99 -14.85
CA PHE A 26 -1.14 -26.19 -14.47
C PHE A 26 -1.71 -26.95 -15.69
N ASP A 27 -1.87 -26.27 -16.82
CA ASP A 27 -2.30 -26.83 -18.10
C ASP A 27 -1.15 -27.51 -18.86
N GLY A 28 0.07 -27.53 -18.29
CA GLY A 28 1.27 -28.07 -18.90
C GLY A 28 2.04 -27.04 -19.75
N THR A 29 1.52 -25.83 -19.90
CA THR A 29 2.20 -24.77 -20.65
C THR A 29 3.54 -24.41 -20.00
N GLN A 30 4.60 -24.37 -20.80
CA GLN A 30 5.94 -24.01 -20.38
C GLN A 30 6.30 -22.62 -20.91
N LEU A 31 6.48 -21.69 -19.98
CA LEU A 31 7.05 -20.38 -20.27
C LEU A 31 8.56 -20.49 -20.10
N VAL A 32 9.31 -20.11 -21.13
CA VAL A 32 10.78 -20.15 -21.14
C VAL A 32 11.37 -18.79 -21.46
N ARG A 33 12.59 -18.53 -20.99
CA ARG A 33 13.30 -17.29 -21.31
C ARG A 33 13.50 -17.15 -22.82
N ARG A 34 13.46 -15.91 -23.32
CA ARG A 34 13.52 -15.63 -24.76
C ARG A 34 14.75 -16.21 -25.45
N ASP A 35 15.92 -16.08 -24.84
CA ASP A 35 17.17 -16.64 -25.36
C ASP A 35 17.15 -18.17 -25.43
N ARG A 36 16.57 -18.85 -24.42
CA ARG A 36 16.38 -20.30 -24.46
C ARG A 36 15.41 -20.71 -25.56
N PHE A 37 14.32 -19.97 -25.72
CA PHE A 37 13.39 -20.18 -26.83
C PHE A 37 14.10 -20.04 -28.18
N ASP A 38 14.92 -19.00 -28.35
CA ASP A 38 15.67 -18.75 -29.59
C ASP A 38 16.70 -19.87 -29.87
N VAL A 39 17.31 -20.47 -28.84
CA VAL A 39 18.16 -21.68 -28.99
C VAL A 39 17.34 -22.89 -29.46
N MET A 40 16.12 -23.07 -28.95
CA MET A 40 15.24 -24.19 -29.37
C MET A 40 14.79 -24.06 -30.83
N LEU A 41 14.72 -22.82 -31.37
CA LEU A 41 14.41 -22.58 -32.78
C LEU A 41 15.48 -23.11 -33.74
N ALA A 42 16.67 -23.48 -33.26
CA ALA A 42 17.68 -24.14 -34.08
C ALA A 42 17.33 -25.60 -34.42
N THR A 43 16.49 -26.24 -33.61
CA THR A 43 16.10 -27.66 -33.76
C THR A 43 14.62 -27.84 -34.09
N TYR A 44 13.76 -26.94 -33.60
CA TYR A 44 12.32 -27.01 -33.75
C TYR A 44 11.77 -25.77 -34.45
N SER A 45 10.69 -25.93 -35.20
CA SER A 45 9.90 -24.80 -35.70
C SER A 45 9.05 -24.18 -34.59
N VAL A 46 8.63 -22.93 -34.78
CA VAL A 46 7.70 -22.24 -33.86
C VAL A 46 6.40 -23.03 -33.67
N ALA A 47 5.88 -23.64 -34.75
CA ALA A 47 4.65 -24.41 -34.70
C ALA A 47 4.79 -25.66 -33.82
N GLU A 48 5.91 -26.39 -33.92
CA GLU A 48 6.20 -27.56 -33.08
C GLU A 48 6.37 -27.18 -31.61
N LEU A 49 7.00 -26.03 -31.33
CA LEU A 49 7.14 -25.53 -29.95
C LEU A 49 5.77 -25.15 -29.36
N HIS A 50 4.90 -24.51 -30.15
CA HIS A 50 3.54 -24.17 -29.71
C HIS A 50 2.67 -25.42 -29.53
N GLU A 51 2.81 -26.46 -30.38
CA GLU A 51 2.13 -27.74 -30.22
C GLU A 51 2.56 -28.45 -28.91
N LYS A 52 3.81 -28.26 -28.49
CA LYS A 52 4.32 -28.72 -27.19
C LYS A 52 3.97 -27.78 -26.03
N HIS A 53 3.15 -26.76 -26.26
CA HIS A 53 2.79 -25.73 -25.28
C HIS A 53 4.00 -24.97 -24.69
N ILE A 54 5.05 -24.74 -25.49
CA ILE A 54 6.25 -23.99 -25.08
C ILE A 54 6.21 -22.60 -25.68
N PHE A 55 6.26 -21.56 -24.83
CA PHE A 55 6.18 -20.17 -25.24
C PHE A 55 7.30 -19.31 -24.64
N PRO A 56 7.80 -18.30 -25.37
CA PRO A 56 8.81 -17.39 -24.85
C PRO A 56 8.18 -16.35 -23.92
N VAL A 57 8.84 -16.07 -22.80
CA VAL A 57 8.54 -14.91 -21.95
C VAL A 57 8.98 -13.64 -22.68
N HIS A 58 8.10 -12.65 -22.74
CA HIS A 58 8.38 -11.38 -23.40
C HIS A 58 9.58 -10.65 -22.76
N PRO A 59 10.54 -10.09 -23.54
CA PRO A 59 11.73 -9.43 -22.97
C PRO A 59 11.42 -8.28 -22.02
N ALA A 60 10.33 -7.55 -22.28
CA ALA A 60 9.85 -6.44 -21.44
C ALA A 60 9.04 -6.89 -20.21
N PHE A 61 8.83 -8.20 -20.01
CA PHE A 61 8.20 -8.70 -18.79
C PHE A 61 9.04 -8.31 -17.56
N ARG A 62 8.39 -7.75 -16.54
CA ARG A 62 8.99 -7.31 -15.28
C ARG A 62 8.11 -7.76 -14.13
N ILE A 63 8.72 -8.10 -13.01
CA ILE A 63 8.04 -8.50 -11.78
C ILE A 63 8.27 -7.40 -10.76
N ILE A 64 7.18 -6.85 -10.24
CA ILE A 64 7.21 -5.89 -9.13
C ILE A 64 6.46 -6.52 -7.97
N ALA A 65 7.17 -6.71 -6.85
CA ALA A 65 6.61 -7.21 -5.62
C ALA A 65 6.50 -6.07 -4.61
N LEU A 66 5.38 -6.02 -3.89
CA LEU A 66 5.15 -5.13 -2.77
C LEU A 66 5.09 -5.98 -1.51
N ALA A 67 5.71 -5.48 -0.45
CA ALA A 67 5.86 -6.20 0.80
C ALA A 67 5.90 -5.23 1.98
N ASN A 68 5.38 -5.66 3.12
CA ASN A 68 5.68 -4.97 4.38
C ASN A 68 7.09 -5.32 4.85
N LEU A 69 7.67 -4.43 5.67
CA LEU A 69 8.93 -4.70 6.33
C LEU A 69 8.85 -6.00 7.16
N PRO A 70 9.94 -6.79 7.24
CA PRO A 70 10.00 -7.93 8.15
C PRO A 70 9.68 -7.50 9.58
N SER A 71 8.87 -8.29 10.26
CA SER A 71 8.50 -8.06 11.66
C SER A 71 8.92 -9.26 12.52
N PRO A 72 8.93 -9.14 13.86
CA PRO A 72 9.20 -10.28 14.74
C PRO A 72 8.25 -11.47 14.51
N SER A 73 7.04 -11.21 14.02
CA SER A 73 6.05 -12.24 13.70
C SER A 73 6.12 -12.77 12.26
N SER A 74 6.80 -12.07 11.34
CA SER A 74 6.95 -12.46 9.94
C SER A 74 8.34 -12.11 9.40
N GLN A 75 9.23 -13.10 9.41
CA GLN A 75 10.57 -13.01 8.82
C GLN A 75 10.59 -13.64 7.42
N TRP A 76 9.86 -13.03 6.49
CA TRP A 76 9.75 -13.51 5.11
C TRP A 76 11.01 -13.20 4.26
N LEU A 77 11.84 -12.24 4.68
CA LEU A 77 13.05 -11.83 3.97
C LEU A 77 14.24 -12.73 4.34
N THR A 78 14.26 -13.94 3.77
CA THR A 78 15.33 -14.93 3.96
C THR A 78 16.45 -14.78 2.93
N SER A 79 17.56 -15.48 3.14
CA SER A 79 18.67 -15.58 2.16
C SER A 79 18.26 -16.15 0.80
N GLU A 80 17.10 -16.80 0.70
CA GLU A 80 16.53 -17.31 -0.56
C GLU A 80 15.77 -16.22 -1.32
N VAL A 81 15.07 -15.33 -0.61
CA VAL A 81 14.24 -14.26 -1.19
C VAL A 81 15.07 -13.04 -1.57
N ILE A 82 16.10 -12.71 -0.78
CA ILE A 82 17.00 -11.58 -1.04
C ILE A 82 17.58 -11.59 -2.47
N PRO A 83 18.10 -12.70 -3.02
CA PRO A 83 18.65 -12.69 -4.38
C PRO A 83 17.58 -12.66 -5.49
N MET A 84 16.28 -12.82 -5.17
CA MET A 84 15.21 -12.84 -6.18
C MET A 84 14.81 -11.44 -6.66
N PHE A 85 15.05 -10.39 -5.85
CA PHE A 85 14.55 -9.05 -6.10
C PHE A 85 15.62 -7.99 -5.89
N HIS A 86 15.46 -6.88 -6.61
CA HIS A 86 16.09 -5.62 -6.23
C HIS A 86 15.17 -4.89 -5.25
N PHE A 87 15.67 -4.55 -4.08
CA PHE A 87 14.86 -3.93 -3.02
C PHE A 87 14.93 -2.42 -3.11
N HIS A 88 13.75 -1.80 -3.08
CA HIS A 88 13.60 -0.38 -2.90
C HIS A 88 12.72 -0.13 -1.68
N TYR A 89 13.28 0.51 -0.66
CA TYR A 89 12.53 0.87 0.54
C TYR A 89 11.71 2.14 0.27
N MET A 90 10.41 2.07 0.52
CA MET A 90 9.51 3.23 0.45
C MET A 90 9.41 3.87 1.82
N ILE A 91 9.87 5.11 1.93
CA ILE A 91 9.79 5.91 3.16
C ILE A 91 8.33 6.37 3.32
N PRO A 92 7.81 6.46 4.57
CA PRO A 92 6.54 7.15 4.81
C PRO A 92 6.55 8.57 4.27
N TYR A 93 5.38 9.08 3.86
CA TYR A 93 5.25 10.45 3.38
C TYR A 93 5.54 11.46 4.49
N THR A 94 6.09 12.61 4.10
CA THR A 94 6.22 13.77 4.99
C THR A 94 4.97 14.64 4.95
N ILE A 95 4.72 15.45 6.00
CA ILE A 95 3.59 16.39 6.03
C ILE A 95 3.59 17.35 4.83
N PRO A 96 4.73 17.95 4.40
CA PRO A 96 4.76 18.81 3.22
C PRO A 96 4.38 18.07 1.92
N GLU A 97 4.87 16.84 1.73
CA GLU A 97 4.53 16.01 0.57
C GLU A 97 3.03 15.66 0.56
N ALA A 98 2.50 15.21 1.71
CA ALA A 98 1.08 14.92 1.85
C ALA A 98 0.22 16.17 1.60
N THR A 99 0.63 17.32 2.11
CA THR A 99 -0.05 18.61 1.88
C THR A 99 -0.12 18.92 0.39
N GLU A 100 1.00 18.80 -0.31
CA GLU A 100 1.06 19.11 -1.74
C GLU A 100 0.22 18.13 -2.57
N VAL A 101 0.28 16.84 -2.26
CA VAL A 101 -0.53 15.82 -2.95
C VAL A 101 -2.03 16.06 -2.71
N LEU A 102 -2.45 16.29 -1.46
CA LEU A 102 -3.86 16.53 -1.14
C LEU A 102 -4.37 17.85 -1.76
N ARG A 103 -3.55 18.90 -1.75
CA ARG A 103 -3.86 20.18 -2.41
C ARG A 103 -4.06 20.01 -3.92
N CYS A 104 -3.22 19.21 -4.56
CA CYS A 104 -3.33 18.95 -6.00
C CYS A 104 -4.55 18.09 -6.34
N LEU A 105 -4.87 17.10 -5.50
CA LEU A 105 -5.99 16.17 -5.74
C LEU A 105 -7.36 16.77 -5.39
N PHE A 106 -7.43 17.68 -4.42
CA PHE A 106 -8.66 18.29 -3.92
C PHE A 106 -8.55 19.82 -3.91
N PRO A 107 -8.46 20.47 -5.09
CA PRO A 107 -8.27 21.92 -5.18
C PRO A 107 -9.45 22.74 -4.63
N GLU A 108 -10.63 22.11 -4.50
CA GLU A 108 -11.84 22.73 -3.96
C GLU A 108 -11.80 22.85 -2.42
N LEU A 109 -10.97 22.05 -1.75
CA LEU A 109 -10.83 22.13 -0.29
C LEU A 109 -9.82 23.20 0.10
N SER A 110 -10.22 24.05 1.04
CA SER A 110 -9.32 25.05 1.62
C SER A 110 -8.17 24.37 2.37
N LEU A 111 -6.95 24.71 1.97
CA LEU A 111 -5.72 24.20 2.57
C LEU A 111 -5.66 24.46 4.09
N GLU A 112 -6.04 25.66 4.51
CA GLU A 112 -5.97 26.11 5.90
C GLU A 112 -7.10 25.56 6.77
N GLN A 113 -8.28 25.32 6.18
CA GLN A 113 -9.46 24.89 6.95
C GLN A 113 -9.59 23.37 7.04
N TYR A 114 -9.17 22.63 6.02
CA TYR A 114 -9.36 21.17 5.96
C TYR A 114 -8.03 20.41 6.01
N ILE A 115 -7.11 20.72 5.09
CA ILE A 115 -5.94 19.87 4.83
C ILE A 115 -4.90 19.98 5.95
N LYS A 116 -4.51 21.19 6.34
CA LYS A 116 -3.52 21.39 7.42
C LYS A 116 -3.99 20.84 8.77
N PRO A 117 -5.21 21.15 9.25
CA PRO A 117 -5.71 20.59 10.51
C PRO A 117 -5.77 19.07 10.50
N LEU A 118 -6.22 18.46 9.39
CA LEU A 118 -6.27 17.00 9.26
C LEU A 118 -4.88 16.36 9.36
N LEU A 119 -3.87 16.94 8.70
CA LEU A 119 -2.51 16.41 8.76
C LEU A 119 -1.83 16.63 10.11
N GLN A 120 -2.12 17.76 10.78
CA GLN A 120 -1.66 18.01 12.16
C GLN A 120 -2.26 16.99 13.13
N LEU A 121 -3.56 16.71 13.00
CA LEU A 121 -4.23 15.68 13.77
C LEU A 121 -3.62 14.29 13.51
N ASP A 122 -3.34 13.93 12.25
CA ASP A 122 -2.66 12.67 11.94
C ASP A 122 -1.29 12.56 12.64
N ASP A 123 -0.50 13.63 12.60
CA ASP A 123 0.81 13.67 13.23
C ASP A 123 0.73 13.51 14.76
N GLN A 124 -0.23 14.19 15.40
CA GLN A 124 -0.49 14.02 16.83
C GLN A 124 -0.93 12.59 17.20
N LEU A 125 -1.76 11.95 16.36
CA LEU A 125 -2.16 10.57 16.60
C LEU A 125 -0.96 9.62 16.49
N ARG A 126 -0.04 9.88 15.55
CA ARG A 126 1.20 9.10 15.41
C ARG A 126 2.17 9.30 16.55
N SER A 127 2.34 10.52 17.05
CA SER A 127 3.24 10.80 18.17
C SER A 127 2.77 10.09 19.44
N LYS A 128 1.47 10.21 19.77
CA LYS A 128 0.85 9.53 20.91
C LYS A 128 0.89 8.00 20.80
N ALA A 129 0.75 7.45 19.58
CA ALA A 129 0.84 6.01 19.34
C ALA A 129 2.24 5.43 19.65
N ASN A 130 3.29 6.22 19.49
CA ASN A 130 4.66 5.79 19.77
C ASN A 130 5.02 5.84 21.27
N GLU A 131 4.29 6.64 22.06
CA GLU A 131 4.52 6.83 23.51
C GLU A 131 3.81 5.79 24.38
N GLN A 132 2.66 5.25 23.94
CA GLN A 132 1.87 4.31 24.74
C GLN A 132 2.11 2.84 24.33
N THR A 133 2.96 2.13 25.09
CA THR A 133 3.27 0.70 24.91
C THR A 133 2.10 -0.25 25.25
N THR A 134 0.96 0.26 25.71
CA THR A 134 -0.17 -0.54 26.21
C THR A 134 -1.49 -0.17 25.56
N GLY A 135 -1.94 -0.99 24.61
CA GLY A 135 -3.35 -1.32 24.40
C GLY A 135 -4.27 -0.30 23.72
N THR A 136 -3.86 0.94 23.46
CA THR A 136 -4.69 1.92 22.73
C THR A 136 -4.53 1.75 21.20
N VAL A 137 -5.68 1.71 20.51
CA VAL A 137 -5.89 1.20 19.14
C VAL A 137 -5.46 2.19 18.04
N TRP A 138 -5.06 3.40 18.42
CA TRP A 138 -4.90 4.51 17.49
C TRP A 138 -3.52 4.48 16.83
N ARG A 139 -3.43 3.78 15.70
CA ARG A 139 -2.36 3.96 14.73
C ARG A 139 -2.86 5.03 13.77
N GLY A 140 -2.19 6.17 13.64
CA GLY A 140 -2.63 7.30 12.78
C GLY A 140 -3.10 6.89 11.38
N PHE A 141 -3.73 7.82 10.66
CA PHE A 141 -4.41 7.57 9.40
C PHE A 141 -3.47 7.04 8.30
N THR A 142 -3.87 5.96 7.64
CA THR A 142 -3.27 5.63 6.33
C THR A 142 -3.54 6.75 5.34
N PHE A 143 -2.66 6.93 4.34
CA PHE A 143 -2.89 7.95 3.31
C PHE A 143 -4.22 7.74 2.57
N ARG A 144 -4.66 6.48 2.43
CA ARG A 144 -5.98 6.14 1.87
C ARG A 144 -7.13 6.71 2.71
N GLN A 145 -7.04 6.68 4.03
CA GLN A 145 -8.05 7.28 4.91
C GLN A 145 -8.08 8.80 4.76
N LEU A 146 -6.91 9.44 4.68
CA LEU A 146 -6.83 10.89 4.40
C LEU A 146 -7.50 11.24 3.07
N LEU A 147 -7.18 10.50 2.00
CA LEU A 147 -7.81 10.69 0.68
C LEU A 147 -9.33 10.50 0.72
N ARG A 148 -9.81 9.51 1.47
CA ARG A 148 -11.24 9.24 1.63
C ARG A 148 -11.95 10.37 2.38
N LEU A 149 -11.35 10.89 3.46
CA LEU A 149 -11.88 12.02 4.20
C LEU A 149 -11.97 13.28 3.32
N CYS A 150 -10.90 13.60 2.60
CA CYS A 150 -10.92 14.73 1.66
C CYS A 150 -11.99 14.57 0.58
N LYS A 151 -12.08 13.38 -0.06
CA LYS A 151 -13.13 13.09 -1.05
C LYS A 151 -14.55 13.19 -0.46
N ARG A 152 -14.73 12.83 0.82
CA ARG A 152 -16.01 12.99 1.49
C ARG A 152 -16.33 14.47 1.69
N TRP A 153 -15.38 15.27 2.17
CA TRP A 153 -15.57 16.68 2.45
C TRP A 153 -15.81 17.54 1.20
N THR A 154 -15.31 17.13 0.03
CA THR A 154 -15.69 17.79 -1.23
C THR A 154 -17.17 17.58 -1.57
N THR A 155 -17.71 16.40 -1.24
CA THR A 155 -19.12 16.05 -1.53
C THR A 155 -20.07 16.57 -0.44
N TYR A 156 -19.63 16.49 0.81
CA TYR A 156 -20.38 16.88 2.01
C TYR A 156 -19.46 17.73 2.89
N PRO A 157 -19.43 19.06 2.68
CA PRO A 157 -18.63 19.96 3.49
C PRO A 157 -19.01 19.85 4.97
N LEU A 158 -18.00 19.91 5.83
CA LEU A 158 -18.19 19.97 7.28
C LEU A 158 -18.99 21.21 7.70
N SER A 159 -19.72 21.10 8.81
CA SER A 159 -20.34 22.25 9.45
C SER A 159 -19.29 23.20 10.02
N VAL A 160 -19.67 24.43 10.35
CA VAL A 160 -18.74 25.41 10.93
C VAL A 160 -18.26 24.92 12.30
N GLU A 161 -19.13 24.26 13.05
CA GLU A 161 -18.82 23.62 14.33
C GLU A 161 -17.77 22.53 14.17
N ASP A 162 -17.98 21.57 13.26
CA ASP A 162 -17.04 20.46 13.02
C ASP A 162 -15.67 20.96 12.51
N LEU A 163 -15.65 22.04 11.72
CA LEU A 163 -14.43 22.67 11.24
C LEU A 163 -13.61 23.29 12.37
N ASN A 164 -14.28 23.99 13.27
CA ASN A 164 -13.63 24.58 14.44
C ASN A 164 -13.08 23.48 15.36
N GLU A 165 -13.82 22.37 15.51
CA GLU A 165 -13.35 21.22 16.27
C GLU A 165 -12.15 20.52 15.62
N LEU A 166 -12.16 20.33 14.31
CA LEU A 166 -11.00 19.80 13.57
C LEU A 166 -9.77 20.69 13.73
N GLN A 167 -9.95 22.02 13.66
CA GLN A 167 -8.86 22.99 13.87
C GLN A 167 -8.33 22.96 15.30
N LYS A 168 -9.23 22.88 16.29
CA LYS A 168 -8.88 22.77 17.70
C LYS A 168 -8.14 21.47 18.01
N ALA A 169 -8.61 20.35 17.48
CA ALA A 169 -7.94 19.06 17.60
C ALA A 169 -6.54 19.07 16.94
N GLY A 170 -6.37 19.82 15.85
CA GLY A 170 -5.06 20.03 15.21
C GLY A 170 -4.11 20.93 16.01
N SER A 171 -4.62 21.84 16.85
CA SER A 171 -3.82 22.80 17.62
C SER A 171 -3.51 22.38 19.06
N ASP A 172 -4.37 21.58 19.71
CA ASP A 172 -4.25 21.28 21.13
C ASP A 172 -3.21 20.17 21.38
N THR A 173 -1.98 20.57 21.67
CA THR A 173 -0.88 19.68 22.06
C THR A 173 -0.98 19.15 23.49
N GLU A 174 -1.87 19.66 24.35
CA GLU A 174 -1.82 19.37 25.80
C GLU A 174 -3.15 19.06 26.54
N SER A 175 -4.34 19.17 25.96
CA SER A 175 -5.57 18.86 26.71
C SER A 175 -6.05 17.43 26.50
N SER A 176 -5.76 16.60 27.50
CA SER A 176 -6.50 15.40 27.83
C SER A 176 -8.00 15.69 27.93
N ASN A 177 -8.83 15.16 27.03
CA ASN A 177 -10.21 14.78 27.36
C ASN A 177 -10.71 13.63 26.49
N ALA A 178 -11.45 12.72 27.13
CA ALA A 178 -12.08 11.57 26.48
C ALA A 178 -13.19 11.96 25.48
N GLU A 179 -13.60 13.24 25.46
CA GLU A 179 -14.59 13.80 24.54
C GLU A 179 -14.01 14.04 23.13
N ASP A 180 -12.76 14.48 23.02
CA ASP A 180 -12.06 14.61 21.72
C ASP A 180 -11.92 13.25 21.04
N LEU A 181 -11.79 12.17 21.82
CA LEU A 181 -11.77 10.79 21.31
C LEU A 181 -13.11 10.33 20.74
N HIS A 182 -14.24 10.82 21.24
CA HIS A 182 -15.56 10.43 20.75
C HIS A 182 -15.85 11.10 19.40
N LEU A 183 -15.47 12.37 19.27
CA LEU A 183 -15.61 13.13 18.02
C LEU A 183 -14.65 12.64 16.94
N LEU A 184 -13.40 12.30 17.32
CA LEU A 184 -12.47 11.60 16.45
C LEU A 184 -13.04 10.26 16.02
N HIS A 185 -13.62 9.49 16.95
CA HIS A 185 -14.31 8.26 16.61
C HIS A 185 -15.48 8.53 15.65
N GLU A 186 -16.29 9.59 15.79
CA GLU A 186 -17.38 9.90 14.84
C GLU A 186 -16.89 10.36 13.46
N ILE A 187 -15.93 11.28 13.37
CA ILE A 187 -15.35 11.75 12.11
C ILE A 187 -14.72 10.59 11.34
N VAL A 188 -13.99 9.75 12.07
CA VAL A 188 -13.29 8.56 11.56
C VAL A 188 -14.26 7.43 11.24
N HIS A 189 -15.23 7.14 12.11
CA HIS A 189 -16.27 6.12 11.89
C HIS A 189 -17.18 6.49 10.73
N ALA A 190 -17.54 7.77 10.56
CA ALA A 190 -18.22 8.25 9.37
C ALA A 190 -17.33 8.13 8.10
N GLY A 191 -16.01 8.10 8.26
CA GLY A 191 -15.05 7.80 7.18
C GLY A 191 -14.85 6.30 6.93
N PHE A 192 -15.11 5.45 7.94
CA PHE A 192 -15.06 3.99 7.86
C PHE A 192 -16.39 3.38 7.38
N MET A 193 -17.55 3.97 7.68
CA MET A 193 -18.86 3.45 7.23
C MET A 193 -19.05 3.49 5.70
N SER A 194 -18.23 4.24 4.96
CA SER A 194 -18.20 4.13 3.50
C SER A 194 -17.64 2.80 3.00
N ASP A 195 -16.89 2.02 3.80
CA ASP A 195 -16.42 0.67 3.41
C ASP A 195 -17.58 -0.34 3.28
N HIS A 196 -18.76 -0.06 3.85
CA HIS A 196 -19.91 -0.95 3.79
C HIS A 196 -20.93 -0.61 2.69
N MET A 197 -20.84 0.57 2.06
CA MET A 197 -21.77 0.97 0.98
C MET A 197 -21.19 0.88 -0.43
N GLU A 198 -19.87 0.66 -0.58
CA GLU A 198 -19.21 0.47 -1.90
C GLU A 198 -18.72 -0.98 -2.14
N ARG A 199 -19.38 -1.98 -1.55
CA ARG A 199 -19.26 -3.39 -1.97
C ARG A 199 -20.55 -3.91 -2.58
#